data_AF-A0A9W6XVD4-F1
#
_entry.id   AF-A0A9W6XVD4-F1
#
_cell.length_a   1.000
_cell.length_b   1.000
_cell.length_c   1.000
_cell.angle_alpha   90.00
_cell.angle_beta   90.00
_cell.angle_gamma   90.00
#
_symmetry.space_group_name_H-M   'P 1'
#
loop_
_entity.id
_entity.type
_entity.pdbx_description
1 polymer ?
#
loop_
_entity_poly.entity_id
_entity_poly.type
_entity_poly.pdbx_seq_one_letter_code
_entity_poly.pdbx_strand_id
1 'polypeptide(L)'
;MEIWDAFEGTRPASIRYGVSRDDVTGFLKPLQRQSVPLNYDLLLTNVITQSNGDVQTISEFIRSLVPGVYLVSAGEDDVGHCFVVVSNGPGRRLYALDDYDVSRDPPMVVLPLSLQQWIKHVKWICRVELQLDYVCCGKRKAKTKKKLEKRLRRNNTSLKGLLQEYR
;
A
#
# COMPACT_ATOMS: atom_id res chain seq x y z
N MET A 1 -26.43 -25.00 4.48
CA MET A 1 -25.52 -24.49 5.52
C MET A 1 -24.26 -25.36 5.57
N GLU A 2 -24.38 -26.70 5.63
CA GLU A 2 -23.23 -27.65 5.69
C GLU A 2 -22.15 -27.52 4.60
N ILE A 3 -22.49 -27.23 3.34
CA ILE A 3 -21.50 -27.12 2.25
C ILE A 3 -20.61 -25.89 2.43
N TRP A 4 -21.17 -24.81 2.99
CA TRP A 4 -20.45 -23.57 3.26
C TRP A 4 -19.53 -23.71 4.47
N ASP A 5 -20.01 -24.35 5.55
CA ASP A 5 -19.20 -24.65 6.73
C ASP A 5 -18.02 -25.59 6.40
N ALA A 6 -18.26 -26.58 5.53
CA ALA A 6 -17.21 -27.47 5.03
C ALA A 6 -16.18 -26.72 4.17
N PHE A 7 -16.63 -25.84 3.28
CA PHE A 7 -15.75 -24.99 2.47
C PHE A 7 -14.92 -24.04 3.34
N GLU A 8 -15.51 -23.38 4.33
CA GLU A 8 -14.79 -22.56 5.31
C GLU A 8 -13.75 -23.38 6.09
N GLY A 9 -14.06 -24.63 6.43
CA GLY A 9 -13.14 -25.59 7.04
C GLY A 9 -11.88 -25.89 6.22
N THR A 10 -11.94 -25.71 4.90
CA THR A 10 -10.80 -25.95 3.99
C THR A 10 -9.85 -24.75 3.85
N ARG A 11 -10.26 -23.55 4.31
CA ARG A 11 -9.43 -22.34 4.18
C ARG A 11 -8.29 -22.34 5.20
N PRO A 12 -7.05 -22.00 4.79
CA PRO A 12 -5.96 -21.78 5.73
C PRO A 12 -6.37 -20.74 6.79
N ALA A 13 -6.08 -21.01 8.06
CA ALA A 13 -6.42 -20.10 9.16
C ALA A 13 -5.89 -18.67 8.96
N SER A 14 -4.85 -18.49 8.14
CA SER A 14 -4.30 -17.19 7.75
C SER A 14 -5.25 -16.29 6.95
N ILE A 15 -6.30 -16.82 6.33
CA ILE A 15 -7.28 -16.03 5.55
C ILE A 15 -8.48 -15.59 6.42
N ARG A 16 -8.83 -16.40 7.43
CA ARG A 16 -10.00 -16.17 8.32
C ARG A 16 -9.89 -14.89 9.17
N TYR A 17 -8.69 -14.42 9.47
CA TYR A 17 -8.49 -13.24 10.33
C TYR A 17 -8.26 -11.94 9.54
N GLY A 18 -8.41 -11.98 8.21
CA GLY A 18 -8.19 -10.81 7.36
C GLY A 18 -6.72 -10.48 7.13
N VAL A 19 -6.46 -9.26 6.67
CA VAL A 19 -5.11 -8.79 6.31
C VAL A 19 -4.39 -8.33 7.57
N SER A 20 -3.27 -8.96 7.93
CA SER A 20 -2.45 -8.54 9.07
C SER A 20 -1.58 -7.32 8.72
N ARG A 21 -1.05 -6.64 9.75
CA ARG A 21 -0.06 -5.57 9.55
C ARG A 21 1.19 -6.08 8.80
N ASP A 22 1.57 -7.33 9.02
CA ASP A 22 2.72 -7.94 8.34
C ASP A 22 2.43 -8.18 6.87
N ASP A 23 1.20 -8.54 6.51
CA ASP A 23 0.76 -8.71 5.12
C ASP A 23 0.77 -7.36 4.38
N VAL A 24 0.22 -6.30 5.00
CA VAL A 24 0.27 -4.93 4.46
C VAL A 24 1.73 -4.48 4.28
N THR A 25 2.56 -4.72 5.28
CA THR A 25 3.99 -4.39 5.22
C THR A 25 4.67 -5.16 4.08
N GLY A 26 4.37 -6.45 3.93
CA GLY A 26 4.86 -7.30 2.85
C GLY A 26 4.48 -6.76 1.48
N PHE A 27 3.23 -6.33 1.31
CA PHE A 27 2.69 -5.75 0.09
C PHE A 27 3.34 -4.40 -0.27
N LEU A 28 3.58 -3.52 0.70
CA LEU A 28 4.15 -2.18 0.47
C LEU A 28 5.68 -2.16 0.34
N LYS A 29 6.36 -3.19 0.85
CA LYS A 29 7.83 -3.28 0.87
C LYS A 29 8.50 -3.16 -0.51
N PRO A 30 7.96 -3.72 -1.61
CA PRO A 30 8.50 -3.50 -2.94
C PRO A 30 8.45 -2.03 -3.36
N LEU A 31 7.33 -1.34 -3.15
CA LEU A 31 7.18 0.09 -3.44
C LEU A 31 8.18 0.90 -2.62
N GLN A 32 8.30 0.56 -1.33
CA GLN A 32 9.24 1.21 -0.43
C GLN A 32 10.68 1.06 -0.95
N ARG A 33 11.09 -0.14 -1.37
CA ARG A 33 12.44 -0.38 -1.94
C ARG A 33 12.69 0.36 -3.24
N GLN A 34 11.65 0.61 -4.03
CA GLN A 34 11.73 1.40 -5.26
C GLN A 34 11.74 2.90 -4.99
N SER A 35 11.65 3.33 -3.73
CA SER A 35 11.54 4.73 -3.33
C SER A 35 10.37 5.43 -4.03
N VAL A 36 9.25 4.73 -4.17
CA VAL A 36 8.00 5.38 -4.58
C VAL A 36 7.70 6.46 -3.53
N PRO A 37 7.41 7.71 -3.93
CA PRO A 37 7.33 8.85 -3.01
C PRO A 37 6.02 8.86 -2.22
N LEU A 38 5.82 7.85 -1.39
CA LEU A 38 4.65 7.68 -0.54
C LEU A 38 5.04 7.86 0.93
N ASN A 39 4.14 8.43 1.72
CA ASN A 39 4.27 8.48 3.17
C ASN A 39 3.96 7.09 3.76
N TYR A 40 5.01 6.28 3.96
CA TYR A 40 4.85 4.91 4.46
C TYR A 40 4.41 4.84 5.92
N ASP A 41 4.64 5.88 6.72
CA ASP A 41 4.18 5.92 8.12
C ASP A 41 2.65 6.01 8.17
N LEU A 42 2.05 6.82 7.29
CA LEU A 42 0.60 6.90 7.13
C LEU A 42 0.03 5.63 6.51
N LEU A 43 0.68 5.07 5.49
CA LEU A 43 0.22 3.83 4.85
C LEU A 43 0.23 2.65 5.82
N LEU A 44 1.19 2.57 6.75
CA LEU A 44 1.24 1.48 7.73
C LEU A 44 0.35 1.71 8.96
N THR A 45 -0.39 2.82 9.00
CA THR A 45 -1.27 3.17 10.11
C THR A 45 -2.73 2.85 9.74
N ASN A 46 -3.31 1.86 10.42
CA ASN A 46 -4.73 1.58 10.30
C ASN A 46 -5.52 2.64 11.07
N VAL A 47 -6.41 3.37 10.39
CA VAL A 47 -7.22 4.43 11.02
C VAL A 47 -8.49 3.91 11.66
N ILE A 48 -8.94 2.70 11.33
CA ILE A 48 -10.07 2.05 12.00
C ILE A 48 -9.59 1.24 13.20
N THR A 49 -10.31 1.36 14.32
CA THR A 49 -10.08 0.61 15.56
C THR A 49 -10.98 -0.61 15.69
N GLN A 50 -12.09 -0.64 14.95
CA GLN A 50 -13.04 -1.75 14.93
C GLN A 50 -13.31 -2.17 13.47
N SER A 51 -13.10 -3.44 13.16
CA SER A 51 -13.31 -4.00 11.82
C SER A 51 -14.72 -4.55 11.70
N ASN A 52 -15.72 -3.69 11.51
CA ASN A 52 -17.07 -4.07 11.08
C ASN A 52 -17.86 -2.82 10.66
N GLY A 53 -18.40 -2.82 9.44
CA GLY A 53 -19.18 -1.71 8.92
C GLY A 53 -19.53 -1.93 7.45
N ASP A 54 -20.78 -1.66 7.11
CA ASP A 54 -21.28 -1.63 5.74
C ASP A 54 -20.85 -0.36 5.01
N VAL A 55 -21.23 -0.25 3.73
CA VAL A 55 -20.90 0.91 2.89
C VAL A 55 -21.39 2.26 3.46
N GLN A 56 -22.46 2.27 4.27
CA GLN A 56 -22.97 3.50 4.88
C GLN A 56 -22.10 3.91 6.07
N THR A 57 -21.86 2.97 6.98
CA THR A 57 -21.00 3.15 8.16
C THR A 57 -19.61 3.63 7.74
N ILE A 58 -19.04 3.01 6.71
CA ILE A 58 -17.71 3.41 6.23
C ILE A 58 -17.72 4.79 5.56
N SER A 59 -18.80 5.12 4.83
CA SER A 59 -18.93 6.43 4.20
C SER A 59 -19.00 7.55 5.24
N GLU A 60 -19.72 7.32 6.34
CA GLU A 60 -19.78 8.26 7.46
C GLU A 60 -18.44 8.40 8.16
N PHE A 61 -17.78 7.27 8.44
CA PHE A 61 -16.45 7.25 9.03
C PHE A 61 -15.44 8.04 8.18
N ILE A 62 -15.33 7.75 6.88
CA ILE A 62 -14.38 8.44 5.98
C ILE A 62 -14.70 9.94 5.89
N ARG A 63 -15.97 10.35 5.96
CA ARG A 63 -16.36 11.77 6.00
C ARG A 63 -15.90 12.48 7.28
N SER A 64 -15.74 11.76 8.38
CA SER A 64 -15.22 12.32 9.63
C SER A 64 -13.70 12.53 9.61
N LEU A 65 -12.99 11.92 8.65
CA LEU A 65 -11.55 12.07 8.49
C LEU A 65 -11.19 13.35 7.74
N VAL A 66 -9.91 13.73 7.83
CA VAL A 66 -9.33 14.82 7.04
C VAL A 66 -9.54 14.54 5.55
N PRO A 67 -9.91 15.51 4.71
CA PRO A 67 -9.99 15.31 3.26
C PRO A 67 -8.69 14.69 2.70
N GLY A 68 -8.83 13.74 1.77
CA GLY A 68 -7.69 13.03 1.22
C GLY A 68 -8.04 11.73 0.52
N VAL A 69 -6.98 10.95 0.24
CA VAL A 69 -7.06 9.65 -0.43
C VAL A 69 -6.82 8.56 0.59
N TYR A 70 -7.64 7.51 0.52
CA TYR A 70 -7.64 6.40 1.45
C TYR A 70 -7.55 5.09 0.69
N LEU A 71 -6.68 4.18 1.14
CA LEU A 71 -6.68 2.80 0.67
C LEU A 71 -7.51 1.99 1.65
N VAL A 72 -8.52 1.31 1.13
CA VAL A 72 -9.50 0.54 1.90
C VAL A 72 -9.38 -0.91 1.51
N SER A 73 -9.26 -1.79 2.50
CA SER A 73 -9.46 -3.23 2.33
C SER A 73 -10.79 -3.60 2.97
N ALA A 74 -11.69 -4.12 2.15
CA ALA A 74 -13.00 -4.60 2.58
C ALA A 74 -13.28 -5.98 1.99
N GLY A 75 -14.32 -6.65 2.48
CA GLY A 75 -14.69 -7.96 2.00
C GLY A 75 -16.12 -8.34 2.30
N GLU A 76 -16.54 -9.39 1.63
CA GLU A 76 -17.76 -10.17 1.84
C GLU A 76 -17.33 -11.65 1.87
N ASP A 77 -17.85 -12.42 2.82
CA ASP A 77 -17.63 -13.88 2.90
C ASP A 77 -16.15 -14.31 2.75
N ASP A 78 -15.27 -13.57 3.43
CA ASP A 78 -13.81 -13.75 3.45
C ASP A 78 -13.08 -13.54 2.10
N VAL A 79 -13.76 -13.01 1.08
CA VAL A 79 -13.11 -12.46 -0.11
C VAL A 79 -12.73 -11.01 0.17
N GLY A 80 -11.44 -10.77 0.38
CA GLY A 80 -10.88 -9.43 0.57
C GLY A 80 -10.58 -8.77 -0.77
N HIS A 81 -11.00 -7.51 -0.90
CA HIS A 81 -10.71 -6.66 -2.05
C HIS A 81 -10.19 -5.30 -1.57
N CYS A 82 -9.28 -4.71 -2.34
CA CYS A 82 -8.64 -3.44 -1.99
C CYS A 82 -8.92 -2.40 -3.06
N PHE A 83 -9.38 -1.23 -2.63
CA PHE A 83 -9.73 -0.13 -3.52
C PHE A 83 -9.40 1.21 -2.89
N VAL A 84 -9.37 2.26 -3.70
CA VAL A 84 -9.03 3.61 -3.23
C VAL A 84 -10.31 4.43 -3.07
N VAL A 85 -10.43 5.15 -1.96
CA VAL A 85 -11.50 6.12 -1.72
C VAL A 85 -10.93 7.54 -1.73
N VAL A 86 -11.57 8.43 -2.47
CA VAL A 86 -11.26 9.86 -2.52
C VAL A 86 -12.32 10.62 -1.73
N SER A 87 -11.87 11.32 -0.68
CA SER A 87 -12.67 12.22 0.14
C SER A 87 -12.31 13.67 -0.14
N ASN A 88 -13.21 14.41 -0.79
CA ASN A 88 -13.05 15.83 -1.10
C ASN A 88 -13.55 16.76 0.02
N GLY A 89 -13.76 16.21 1.22
CA GLY A 89 -14.16 16.94 2.41
C GLY A 89 -15.67 16.99 2.69
N PRO A 90 -16.06 17.72 3.75
CA PRO A 90 -17.40 17.64 4.33
C PRO A 90 -18.50 17.94 3.31
N GLY A 91 -19.57 17.14 3.32
CA GLY A 91 -20.72 17.29 2.43
C GLY A 91 -20.48 16.96 0.95
N ARG A 92 -19.24 16.58 0.56
CA ARG A 92 -18.94 16.13 -0.80
C ARG A 92 -19.19 14.63 -0.95
N ARG A 93 -19.43 14.20 -2.19
CA ARG A 93 -19.54 12.77 -2.53
C ARG A 93 -18.18 12.10 -2.36
N LEU A 94 -18.21 10.86 -1.87
CA LEU A 94 -17.05 9.97 -1.83
C LEU A 94 -17.00 9.17 -3.13
N TYR A 95 -15.80 9.00 -3.68
CA TYR A 95 -15.56 8.23 -4.89
C TYR A 95 -14.67 7.04 -4.58
N ALA A 96 -15.02 5.87 -5.10
CA ALA A 96 -14.21 4.67 -5.11
C ALA A 96 -13.53 4.52 -6.49
N LEU A 97 -12.24 4.21 -6.47
CA LEU A 97 -11.43 3.80 -7.61
C LEU A 97 -11.13 2.32 -7.38
N ASP A 98 -11.82 1.48 -8.13
CA ASP A 98 -11.99 0.06 -7.79
C ASP A 98 -11.46 -0.86 -8.88
N ASP A 99 -11.92 -0.63 -10.12
CA ASP A 99 -11.50 -1.42 -11.27
C ASP A 99 -10.43 -0.72 -12.10
N TYR A 100 -9.57 -1.54 -12.71
CA TYR A 100 -8.60 -1.11 -13.71
C TYR A 100 -9.15 -1.42 -15.11
N ASP A 101 -9.21 -0.40 -15.96
CA ASP A 101 -9.62 -0.52 -17.35
C ASP A 101 -8.57 0.15 -18.24
N VAL A 102 -7.79 -0.69 -18.92
CA VAL A 102 -6.70 -0.27 -19.81
C VAL A 102 -7.17 0.60 -20.99
N SER A 103 -8.47 0.58 -21.31
CA SER A 103 -9.03 1.38 -22.40
C SER A 103 -9.34 2.83 -21.98
N ARG A 104 -9.21 3.16 -20.69
CA ARG A 104 -9.51 4.49 -20.14
C ARG A 104 -8.26 5.29 -19.81
N ASP A 105 -8.41 6.62 -19.77
CA ASP A 105 -7.39 7.56 -19.27
C ASP A 105 -8.02 8.55 -18.25
N PRO A 106 -7.65 8.52 -16.96
CA PRO A 106 -6.79 7.51 -16.33
C PRO A 106 -7.45 6.11 -16.35
N PRO A 107 -6.67 5.02 -16.29
CA PRO A 107 -7.15 3.64 -16.46
C PRO A 107 -7.90 3.09 -15.24
N MET A 108 -8.55 3.97 -14.47
CA MET A 108 -9.29 3.62 -13.25
C MET A 108 -10.77 3.91 -13.46
N VAL A 109 -11.61 2.95 -13.09
CA VAL A 109 -13.05 3.13 -13.03
C VAL A 109 -13.40 3.86 -11.73
N VAL A 110 -13.99 5.04 -11.88
CA VAL A 110 -14.43 5.89 -10.76
C VAL A 110 -15.92 5.71 -10.55
N LEU A 111 -16.33 5.28 -9.36
CA LEU A 111 -17.73 5.10 -8.97
C LEU A 111 -18.03 5.84 -7.66
N PRO A 112 -19.26 6.30 -7.41
CA PRO A 112 -19.66 6.72 -6.08
C PRO A 112 -19.49 5.58 -5.08
N LEU A 113 -18.89 5.85 -3.90
CA LEU A 113 -18.68 4.82 -2.88
C LEU A 113 -19.98 4.13 -2.48
N SER A 114 -21.11 4.84 -2.50
CA SER A 114 -22.44 4.30 -2.19
C SER A 114 -22.91 3.17 -3.10
N LEU A 115 -22.29 2.98 -4.27
CA LEU A 115 -22.59 1.87 -5.18
C LEU A 115 -21.86 0.58 -4.81
N GLN A 116 -20.89 0.64 -3.89
CA GLN A 116 -20.11 -0.52 -3.44
C GLN A 116 -20.86 -1.32 -2.37
N GLN A 117 -22.06 -1.81 -2.71
CA GLN A 117 -22.95 -2.51 -1.76
C GLN A 117 -22.48 -3.91 -1.34
N TRP A 118 -21.47 -4.45 -2.04
CA TRP A 118 -20.80 -5.69 -1.67
C TRP A 118 -19.96 -5.54 -0.38
N ILE A 119 -19.65 -4.31 0.07
CA ILE A 119 -18.90 -4.09 1.30
C ILE A 119 -19.73 -4.53 2.51
N LYS A 120 -19.37 -5.66 3.11
CA LYS A 120 -19.94 -6.15 4.38
C LYS A 120 -19.04 -5.89 5.58
N HIS A 121 -17.72 -6.03 5.38
CA HIS A 121 -16.73 -5.89 6.43
C HIS A 121 -15.52 -5.11 5.94
N VAL A 122 -15.20 -4.01 6.61
CA VAL A 122 -13.93 -3.29 6.38
C VAL A 122 -12.88 -3.83 7.34
N LYS A 123 -11.77 -4.30 6.78
CA LYS A 123 -10.65 -4.91 7.52
C LYS A 123 -9.58 -3.88 7.84
N TRP A 124 -9.35 -2.92 6.93
CA TRP A 124 -8.25 -1.97 7.06
C TRP A 124 -8.50 -0.70 6.25
N ILE A 125 -8.11 0.46 6.81
CA ILE A 125 -8.07 1.73 6.09
C ILE A 125 -6.77 2.45 6.45
N CYS A 126 -6.07 2.97 5.46
CA CYS A 126 -4.96 3.89 5.68
C CYS A 126 -5.05 5.12 4.78
N ARG A 127 -4.39 6.19 5.19
CA ARG A 127 -4.28 7.41 4.38
C ARG A 127 -3.13 7.26 3.40
N VAL A 128 -3.39 7.63 2.15
CA VAL A 128 -2.38 7.71 1.09
C VAL A 128 -1.98 9.17 0.93
N GLU A 129 -0.69 9.44 1.05
CA GLU A 129 -0.12 10.78 0.85
C GLU A 129 1.23 10.66 0.16
N LEU A 130 1.54 11.63 -0.70
CA LEU A 130 2.86 11.71 -1.33
C LEU A 130 3.87 12.31 -0.36
N GLN A 131 5.06 11.73 -0.32
CA GLN A 131 6.21 12.26 0.36
C GLN A 131 7.35 12.38 -0.66
N LEU A 132 7.47 13.56 -1.27
CA LEU A 132 8.35 13.79 -2.43
C LEU A 132 9.84 13.65 -2.09
N ASP A 133 10.21 13.91 -0.85
CA ASP A 133 11.56 13.76 -0.32
C ASP A 133 11.83 12.34 0.23
N TYR A 134 10.87 11.42 0.09
CA TYR A 134 11.04 10.06 0.57
C TYR A 134 12.19 9.36 -0.19
N VAL A 135 13.23 9.01 0.57
CA VAL A 135 14.29 8.12 0.10
C VAL A 135 14.27 6.89 0.96
N CYS A 136 14.08 5.73 0.33
CA CYS A 136 14.21 4.49 1.06
C CYS A 136 15.62 4.39 1.64
N CYS A 137 15.72 4.23 2.95
CA CYS A 137 16.94 3.81 3.62
C CYS A 137 17.26 2.39 3.15
N GLY A 138 17.83 2.26 1.94
CA GLY A 138 18.07 0.99 1.30
C GLY A 138 18.84 0.05 2.21
N LYS A 139 18.68 -1.27 2.00
CA LYS A 139 19.42 -2.28 2.78
C LYS A 139 20.89 -1.86 2.88
N ARG A 140 21.40 -1.79 4.11
CA ARG A 140 22.81 -1.52 4.41
C ARG A 140 23.64 -2.37 3.44
N LYS A 141 24.37 -1.73 2.50
CA LYS A 141 25.17 -2.47 1.50
C LYS A 141 25.97 -3.56 2.22
N ALA A 142 25.86 -4.80 1.76
CA ALA A 142 26.60 -5.92 2.33
C ALA A 142 28.08 -5.54 2.46
N LYS A 143 28.73 -5.95 3.56
CA LYS A 143 30.15 -5.61 3.82
C LYS A 143 31.03 -5.94 2.61
N THR A 144 30.75 -7.04 1.92
CA THR A 144 31.46 -7.47 0.70
C THR A 144 31.34 -6.45 -0.44
N LYS A 145 30.12 -5.95 -0.73
CA LYS A 145 29.89 -4.93 -1.77
C LYS A 145 30.57 -3.60 -1.42
N LYS A 146 30.53 -3.19 -0.14
CA LYS A 146 31.28 -2.00 0.33
C LYS A 146 32.79 -2.18 0.20
N LYS A 147 33.33 -3.36 0.52
CA LYS A 147 34.77 -3.65 0.43
C LYS A 147 35.24 -3.68 -1.04
N LEU A 148 34.43 -4.24 -1.94
CA LEU A 148 34.71 -4.25 -3.38
C LEU A 148 34.72 -2.84 -3.98
N GLU A 149 33.70 -2.02 -3.69
CA GLU A 149 33.65 -0.61 -4.14
C GLU A 149 34.84 0.20 -3.60
N LYS A 150 35.25 -0.03 -2.34
CA LYS A 150 36.43 0.63 -1.75
C LYS A 150 37.74 0.22 -2.45
N ARG A 151 37.89 -1.05 -2.84
CA ARG A 151 39.04 -1.53 -3.61
C ARG A 151 39.08 -0.93 -5.02
N LEU A 152 37.93 -0.93 -5.71
CA LEU A 152 37.81 -0.33 -7.05
C LEU A 152 38.14 1.17 -7.04
N ARG A 153 37.67 1.91 -6.04
CA ARG A 153 38.02 3.34 -5.88
C ARG A 153 39.52 3.55 -5.67
N ARG A 154 40.16 2.75 -4.79
CA ARG A 154 41.61 2.82 -4.56
C ARG A 154 42.41 2.51 -5.82
N ASN A 155 42.01 1.47 -6.57
CA ASN A 155 42.69 1.10 -7.80
C ASN A 155 42.54 2.18 -8.88
N ASN A 156 41.36 2.79 -9.02
CA ASN A 156 41.15 3.90 -9.94
C ASN A 156 41.91 5.17 -9.55
N THR A 157 42.08 5.45 -8.25
CA THR A 157 42.93 6.55 -7.78
C THR A 157 44.41 6.26 -8.03
N SER A 158 44.86 5.02 -7.83
CA SER A 158 46.24 4.60 -8.10
C SER A 158 46.60 4.66 -9.58
N LEU A 159 45.68 4.23 -10.46
CA LEU A 159 45.84 4.33 -11.93
C LEU A 159 45.90 5.79 -12.40
N LYS A 160 45.11 6.68 -11.79
CA LYS A 160 45.16 8.12 -12.10
C LYS A 160 46.46 8.78 -11.64
N GLY A 161 47.02 8.36 -10.49
CA GLY A 161 48.32 8.84 -10.01
C GLY A 161 49.47 8.39 -10.92
N LEU A 162 49.49 7.11 -11.32
CA LEU A 162 50.49 6.59 -12.25
C LEU A 162 50.45 7.29 -13.61
N LEU A 163 49.26 7.55 -14.18
CA LEU A 163 49.14 8.28 -15.45
C LEU A 163 49.59 9.76 -15.36
N GLN A 164 49.73 10.31 -14.16
CA GLN A 164 50.20 11.67 -13.93
C GLN A 164 51.73 11.74 -13.76
N GLU A 165 52.40 10.64 -13.40
CA GLU A 165 53.87 10.52 -13.32
C GLU A 165 54.55 10.28 -14.69
N TYR A 166 53.79 9.90 -15.73
CA TYR A 166 54.28 9.66 -17.09
C TYR A 166 54.05 10.86 -18.06
N ARG A 167 53.90 12.09 -17.55
CA ARG A 167 53.87 13.34 -18.32
C ARG A 167 55.02 14.24 -17.93
#